data_AF-A0A0L6VVU4-F1
#
_entry.id   AF-A0A0L6VVU4-F1
#
_cell.length_a   1.000
_cell.length_b   1.000
_cell.length_c   1.000
_cell.angle_alpha   90.00
_cell.angle_beta   90.00
_cell.angle_gamma   90.00
#
_symmetry.space_group_name_H-M   'P 1'
#
loop_
_entity.id
_entity.type
_entity.pdbx_description
1 polymer ?
#
loop_
_entity_poly.entity_id
_entity_poly.type
_entity_poly.pdbx_seq_one_letter_code
_entity_poly.pdbx_strand_id
1 'polypeptide(L)'
;MSERGATRRRLAKAGVGAAGVLLTLESRAAMSPMICKSPSGALSGGLSSHYGPEPVCQGLSPGYWKNHTSAWPIPTTTMFAAVFSAGDPRSCSADTKGKNYTCSTMLNLLTPQHFDQYKLAMHAVATYLNIKSGKINFLSVETLLSMWSEVQAKGYYEPTAGVKWSAEQVKNYLQATHD
;
A
#
# COMPACT_ATOMS: atom_id res chain seq x y z
N MET A 1 -68.81 39.06 28.09
CA MET A 1 -67.49 39.14 28.74
C MET A 1 -66.53 38.26 27.95
N SER A 2 -65.38 38.82 27.53
CA SER A 2 -64.06 38.23 27.15
C SER A 2 -63.95 36.84 26.50
N GLU A 3 -63.05 36.53 25.55
CA GLU A 3 -62.10 37.24 24.68
C GLU A 3 -61.40 36.14 23.81
N ARG A 4 -61.02 36.47 22.55
CA ARG A 4 -59.79 36.05 21.78
C ARG A 4 -59.46 34.54 21.67
N GLY A 5 -59.05 33.94 20.55
CA GLY A 5 -58.43 34.37 19.30
C GLY A 5 -57.98 33.11 18.53
N ALA A 6 -57.69 33.27 17.24
CA ALA A 6 -57.68 32.22 16.22
C ALA A 6 -56.60 31.12 16.31
N THR A 7 -56.88 29.93 15.76
CA THR A 7 -55.95 29.19 14.88
C THR A 7 -56.72 28.21 13.98
N ARG A 8 -56.87 28.56 12.70
CA ARG A 8 -57.14 27.60 11.61
C ARG A 8 -55.89 27.55 10.75
N ARG A 9 -54.97 26.61 11.02
CA ARG A 9 -53.86 26.32 10.09
C ARG A 9 -54.17 25.06 9.30
N ARG A 10 -54.54 25.36 8.05
CA ARG A 10 -54.68 24.44 6.92
C ARG A 10 -53.34 23.76 6.67
N LEU A 11 -53.38 22.44 6.51
CA LEU A 11 -52.27 21.63 6.03
C LEU A 11 -51.84 22.14 4.65
N ALA A 12 -50.78 22.94 4.62
CA ALA A 12 -50.09 23.29 3.40
C ALA A 12 -49.22 22.10 2.98
N LYS A 13 -49.60 21.48 1.86
CA LYS A 13 -48.70 20.73 0.99
C LYS A 13 -47.45 21.57 0.72
N ALA A 14 -46.29 21.13 1.18
CA ALA A 14 -44.98 21.55 0.68
C ALA A 14 -43.91 20.51 1.03
N GLY A 15 -43.19 20.04 0.00
CA GLY A 15 -41.76 19.77 0.13
C GLY A 15 -41.30 18.34 0.41
N VAL A 16 -40.83 17.68 -0.67
CA VAL A 16 -39.66 16.79 -0.72
C VAL A 16 -39.73 15.48 0.07
N GLY A 17 -40.14 14.42 -0.62
CA GLY A 17 -39.69 13.06 -0.32
C GLY A 17 -38.27 12.87 -0.84
N ALA A 18 -37.28 12.98 0.04
CA ALA A 18 -35.93 12.48 -0.20
C ALA A 18 -35.52 11.73 1.05
N ALA A 19 -35.43 10.40 0.93
CA ALA A 19 -34.78 9.57 1.94
C ALA A 19 -33.34 10.07 2.08
N GLY A 20 -33.08 10.83 3.15
CA GLY A 20 -31.72 11.20 3.53
C GLY A 20 -31.01 9.95 4.02
N VAL A 21 -30.36 9.22 3.12
CA VAL A 21 -29.29 8.33 3.53
C VAL A 21 -28.21 9.24 4.10
N LEU A 22 -28.13 9.30 5.42
CA LEU A 22 -27.03 9.92 6.15
C LEU A 22 -25.76 9.13 5.81
N LEU A 23 -25.10 9.47 4.70
CA LEU A 23 -23.74 9.06 4.40
C LEU A 23 -22.84 9.81 5.39
N THR A 24 -22.62 9.22 6.56
CA THR A 24 -21.51 9.62 7.43
C THR A 24 -20.22 9.23 6.73
N LEU A 25 -19.75 10.07 5.81
CA LEU A 25 -18.40 9.97 5.27
C LEU A 25 -17.46 10.29 6.43
N GLU A 26 -16.99 9.25 7.10
CA GLU A 26 -15.99 9.36 8.15
C GLU A 26 -14.69 9.80 7.48
N SER A 27 -14.49 11.12 7.41
CA SER A 27 -13.25 11.75 6.94
C SER A 27 -12.13 11.46 7.93
N ARG A 28 -11.53 10.28 7.82
CA ARG A 28 -10.28 9.92 8.49
C ARG A 28 -9.13 10.62 7.78
N ALA A 29 -9.06 11.94 7.90
CA ALA A 29 -7.89 12.70 7.51
C ALA A 29 -6.81 12.55 8.60
N ALA A 30 -5.65 12.03 8.19
CA ALA A 30 -4.34 12.22 8.81
C ALA A 30 -3.94 11.42 10.06
N MET A 31 -4.34 10.15 10.18
CA MET A 31 -3.39 9.07 10.53
C MET A 31 -3.88 7.83 9.79
N SER A 32 -3.22 7.47 8.68
CA SER A 32 -3.59 6.27 7.94
C SER A 32 -3.33 5.09 8.87
N PRO A 33 -4.35 4.35 9.33
CA PRO A 33 -4.07 3.05 9.92
C PRO A 33 -3.32 2.23 8.87
N MET A 34 -2.26 1.55 9.28
CA MET A 34 -1.53 0.60 8.45
C MET A 34 -2.53 -0.22 7.61
N ILE A 35 -2.36 -0.23 6.28
CA ILE A 35 -3.20 -1.00 5.37
C ILE A 35 -2.92 -2.49 5.59
N CYS A 36 -3.97 -3.17 6.03
CA CYS A 36 -4.04 -4.59 6.34
C CYS A 36 -4.73 -5.42 5.25
N LYS A 37 -4.64 -4.98 4.00
CA LYS A 37 -5.48 -5.48 2.91
C LYS A 37 -4.61 -5.71 1.68
N SER A 38 -5.00 -6.68 0.87
CA SER A 38 -4.43 -6.89 -0.47
C SER A 38 -4.67 -5.65 -1.35
N PRO A 39 -3.96 -5.51 -2.49
CA PRO A 39 -4.13 -4.35 -3.38
C PRO A 39 -5.57 -4.13 -3.84
N SER A 40 -6.27 -5.20 -4.21
CA SER A 40 -7.69 -5.16 -4.57
C SER A 40 -8.60 -4.89 -3.36
N GLY A 41 -8.23 -5.38 -2.18
CA GLY A 41 -8.92 -5.08 -0.92
C GLY A 41 -8.82 -3.60 -0.51
N ALA A 42 -7.68 -2.95 -0.80
CA ALA A 42 -7.48 -1.52 -0.54
C ALA A 42 -8.41 -0.64 -1.42
N LEU A 43 -8.81 -1.11 -2.59
CA LEU A 43 -9.81 -0.45 -3.44
C LEU A 43 -11.25 -0.67 -2.98
N SER A 44 -11.51 -1.69 -2.16
CA SER A 44 -12.85 -2.16 -1.82
C SER A 44 -13.51 -1.42 -0.63
N GLY A 45 -13.00 -0.26 -0.23
CA GLY A 45 -13.70 0.67 0.66
C GLY A 45 -14.09 0.16 2.05
N GLY A 46 -13.36 -0.81 2.62
CA GLY A 46 -13.61 -1.29 3.99
C GLY A 46 -14.56 -2.49 4.11
N LEU A 47 -14.95 -3.13 3.00
CA LEU A 47 -15.60 -4.43 3.07
C LEU A 47 -14.60 -5.48 3.56
N SER A 48 -14.75 -5.93 4.81
CA SER A 48 -13.95 -7.02 5.37
C SER A 48 -14.51 -8.37 4.92
N SER A 49 -14.26 -8.74 3.67
CA SER A 49 -14.29 -10.15 3.25
C SER A 49 -12.86 -10.68 3.29
N HIS A 50 -12.53 -11.43 4.35
CA HIS A 50 -11.29 -12.22 4.36
C HIS A 50 -11.65 -13.69 4.23
N TYR A 51 -11.13 -14.36 3.20
CA TYR A 51 -11.19 -15.80 3.07
C TYR A 51 -9.78 -16.32 3.39
N GLY A 52 -9.61 -16.94 4.56
CA GLY A 52 -8.30 -17.40 5.05
C GLY A 52 -7.95 -16.93 6.46
N PRO A 53 -6.71 -17.19 6.92
CA PRO A 53 -6.24 -16.85 8.27
C PRO A 53 -6.27 -15.35 8.53
N GLU A 54 -6.49 -14.93 9.78
CA GLU A 54 -6.61 -13.52 10.16
C GLU A 54 -5.43 -12.67 9.65
N PRO A 55 -5.68 -11.47 9.09
CA PRO A 55 -4.62 -10.63 8.55
C PRO A 55 -3.69 -10.16 9.68
N VAL A 56 -2.40 -10.49 9.58
CA VAL A 56 -1.35 -9.97 10.44
C VAL A 56 -0.92 -8.61 9.89
N CYS A 57 -0.92 -7.61 10.76
CA CYS A 57 -0.61 -6.22 10.42
C CYS A 57 0.45 -5.65 11.34
N GLN A 58 1.66 -6.17 11.18
CA GLN A 58 2.83 -5.76 11.96
C GLN A 58 3.98 -5.39 11.05
N GLY A 59 3.70 -4.90 9.84
CA GLY A 59 4.70 -4.46 8.89
C GLY A 59 5.65 -3.43 9.51
N LEU A 60 6.94 -3.60 9.21
CA LEU A 60 8.02 -2.78 9.72
C LEU A 60 8.58 -1.92 8.59
N SER A 61 8.97 -0.70 8.94
CA SER A 61 9.43 0.30 7.99
C SER A 61 10.81 -0.04 7.41
N PRO A 62 11.19 0.52 6.24
CA PRO A 62 12.53 0.36 5.68
C PRO A 62 13.64 0.76 6.66
N GLY A 63 13.41 1.81 7.46
CA GLY A 63 14.35 2.27 8.47
C GLY A 63 14.56 1.26 9.59
N TYR A 64 13.50 0.56 10.03
CA TYR A 64 13.63 -0.52 11.01
C TYR A 64 14.52 -1.63 10.46
N TRP A 65 14.21 -2.14 9.26
CA TRP A 65 14.96 -3.24 8.64
C TRP A 65 16.43 -2.89 8.40
N LYS A 66 16.72 -1.64 8.01
CA LYS A 66 18.09 -1.17 7.85
C LYS A 66 18.91 -1.27 9.14
N ASN A 67 18.29 -0.95 10.28
CA ASN A 67 18.96 -0.92 11.58
C ASN A 67 18.92 -2.27 12.34
N HIS A 68 18.12 -3.24 11.87
CA HIS A 68 17.95 -4.56 12.49
C HIS A 68 18.30 -5.70 11.53
N THR A 69 19.52 -5.68 11.00
CA THR A 69 20.00 -6.68 10.03
C THR A 69 20.00 -8.11 10.54
N SER A 70 20.15 -8.32 11.85
CA SER A 70 20.09 -9.63 12.50
C SER A 70 18.69 -10.25 12.51
N ALA A 71 17.64 -9.43 12.37
CA ALA A 71 16.25 -9.90 12.34
C ALA A 71 15.80 -10.33 10.93
N TRP A 72 16.68 -10.24 9.93
CA TRP A 72 16.30 -10.53 8.56
C TRP A 72 16.05 -12.02 8.34
N PRO A 73 14.95 -12.39 7.66
CA PRO A 73 14.68 -13.78 7.28
C PRO A 73 15.55 -14.28 6.12
N ILE A 74 16.37 -13.40 5.53
CA ILE A 74 17.25 -13.69 4.39
C ILE A 74 18.62 -12.98 4.57
N PRO A 75 19.69 -13.43 3.89
CA PRO A 75 20.97 -12.75 3.94
C PRO A 75 20.88 -11.30 3.44
N THR A 76 21.50 -10.35 4.15
CA THR A 76 21.53 -8.92 3.78
C THR A 76 22.32 -8.63 2.49
N THR A 77 23.16 -9.57 2.09
CA THR A 77 23.93 -9.56 0.84
C THR A 77 23.12 -9.97 -0.38
N THR A 78 21.86 -10.39 -0.19
CA THR A 78 20.96 -10.78 -1.28
C THR A 78 20.79 -9.60 -2.25
N MET A 79 21.05 -9.86 -3.53
CA MET A 79 20.88 -8.89 -4.60
C MET A 79 19.41 -8.67 -4.89
N PHE A 80 19.01 -7.42 -5.13
CA PHE A 80 17.63 -7.09 -5.45
C PHE A 80 17.18 -7.75 -6.76
N ALA A 81 18.01 -7.73 -7.80
CA ALA A 81 17.70 -8.39 -9.06
C ALA A 81 17.51 -9.91 -8.95
N ALA A 82 18.10 -10.57 -7.96
CA ALA A 82 17.90 -12.01 -7.77
C ALA A 82 16.46 -12.35 -7.33
N VAL A 83 15.77 -11.41 -6.68
CA VAL A 83 14.41 -11.60 -6.19
C VAL A 83 13.39 -10.91 -7.09
N PHE A 84 13.66 -9.67 -7.48
CA PHE A 84 12.75 -8.84 -8.28
C PHE A 84 12.98 -8.95 -9.81
N SER A 85 13.85 -9.86 -10.24
CA SER A 85 14.19 -10.09 -11.65
C SER A 85 14.56 -8.81 -12.41
N ALA A 86 15.22 -7.87 -11.72
CA ALA A 86 15.59 -6.56 -12.24
C ALA A 86 16.90 -6.58 -13.08
N GLY A 87 17.17 -7.67 -13.78
CA GLY A 87 18.40 -7.92 -14.57
C GLY A 87 19.23 -9.10 -14.06
N ASP A 88 20.40 -9.35 -14.67
CA ASP A 88 21.34 -10.40 -14.24
C ASP A 88 22.33 -9.86 -13.19
N PRO A 89 22.29 -10.30 -11.93
CA PRO A 89 23.23 -9.86 -10.90
C PRO A 89 24.70 -10.22 -11.21
N ARG A 90 24.96 -11.16 -12.12
CA ARG A 90 26.33 -11.54 -12.53
C ARG A 90 26.99 -10.52 -13.44
N SER A 91 26.22 -9.60 -14.02
CA SER A 91 26.77 -8.50 -14.84
C SER A 91 27.37 -7.37 -13.99
N CYS A 92 27.36 -7.51 -12.67
CA CYS A 92 27.79 -6.47 -11.75
C CYS A 92 29.31 -6.45 -11.59
N SER A 93 29.87 -5.24 -11.68
CA SER A 93 31.29 -4.95 -11.49
C SER A 93 31.47 -3.99 -10.31
N ALA A 94 32.72 -3.72 -9.95
CA ALA A 94 33.03 -2.71 -8.93
C ALA A 94 32.42 -1.34 -9.27
N ASP A 95 32.36 -0.99 -10.56
CA ASP A 95 31.87 0.31 -11.02
C ASP A 95 30.34 0.43 -11.03
N THR A 96 29.61 -0.69 -11.13
CA THR A 96 28.14 -0.68 -11.19
C THR A 96 27.49 -1.01 -9.84
N LYS A 97 28.27 -1.48 -8.87
CA LYS A 97 27.81 -1.82 -7.52
C LYS A 97 27.08 -0.64 -6.87
N GLY A 98 25.83 -0.87 -6.46
CA GLY A 98 25.02 0.14 -5.77
C GLY A 98 24.53 1.31 -6.64
N LYS A 99 24.69 1.25 -7.97
CA LYS A 99 24.30 2.35 -8.88
C LYS A 99 23.00 2.10 -9.66
N ASN A 100 22.47 0.88 -9.61
CA ASN A 100 21.23 0.49 -10.26
C ASN A 100 20.55 -0.64 -9.48
N TYR A 101 19.33 -1.02 -9.87
CA TYR A 101 18.60 -2.12 -9.22
C TYR A 101 19.29 -3.48 -9.37
N THR A 102 19.99 -3.72 -10.48
CA THR A 102 20.63 -5.00 -10.77
C THR A 102 21.78 -5.30 -9.81
N CYS A 103 22.57 -4.28 -9.51
CA CYS A 103 23.83 -4.36 -8.77
C CYS A 103 23.74 -3.78 -7.37
N SER A 104 22.53 -3.61 -6.86
CA SER A 104 22.27 -3.20 -5.48
C SER A 104 21.81 -4.39 -4.64
N THR A 105 22.37 -4.50 -3.45
CA THR A 105 21.84 -5.40 -2.42
C THR A 105 20.54 -4.82 -1.88
N MET A 106 19.68 -5.69 -1.35
CA MET A 106 18.47 -5.25 -0.66
C MET A 106 18.78 -4.29 0.49
N LEU A 107 19.88 -4.51 1.22
CA LEU A 107 20.33 -3.61 2.28
C LEU A 107 20.64 -2.19 1.77
N ASN A 108 21.31 -2.08 0.62
CA ASN A 108 21.58 -0.77 0.02
C ASN A 108 20.29 -0.07 -0.40
N LEU A 109 19.31 -0.80 -0.94
CA LEU A 109 18.03 -0.26 -1.38
C LEU A 109 17.11 0.19 -0.24
N LEU A 110 17.34 -0.24 1.00
CA LEU A 110 16.64 0.32 2.17
C LEU A 110 17.07 1.75 2.50
N THR A 111 18.04 2.30 1.77
CA THR A 111 18.35 3.73 1.77
C THR A 111 17.86 4.37 0.49
N PRO A 112 17.34 5.61 0.54
CA PRO A 112 16.91 6.31 -0.67
C PRO A 112 18.03 6.37 -1.72
N GLN A 113 17.75 5.83 -2.90
CA GLN A 113 18.69 5.84 -4.02
C GLN A 113 18.28 6.89 -5.05
N HIS A 114 19.27 7.50 -5.70
CA HIS A 114 19.04 8.50 -6.74
C HIS A 114 18.34 7.92 -7.99
N PHE A 115 18.53 6.63 -8.26
CA PHE A 115 17.88 5.90 -9.37
C PHE A 115 16.53 5.28 -8.98
N ASP A 116 16.15 5.31 -7.70
CA ASP A 116 14.88 4.78 -7.20
C ASP A 116 13.83 5.89 -7.15
N GLN A 117 13.27 6.20 -8.32
CA GLN A 117 12.22 7.21 -8.44
C GLN A 117 11.03 6.84 -7.54
N TYR A 118 10.59 7.80 -6.73
CA TYR A 118 9.57 7.62 -5.67
C TYR A 118 9.97 6.73 -4.48
N LYS A 119 11.18 6.17 -4.46
CA LYS A 119 11.64 5.21 -3.44
C LYS A 119 10.83 3.91 -3.44
N LEU A 120 10.35 3.50 -4.61
CA LEU A 120 9.49 2.32 -4.76
C LEU A 120 10.24 1.05 -4.35
N ALA A 121 11.48 0.87 -4.81
CA ALA A 121 12.27 -0.32 -4.48
C ALA A 121 12.57 -0.39 -2.98
N MET A 122 12.83 0.75 -2.33
CA MET A 122 13.01 0.84 -0.88
C MET A 122 11.81 0.27 -0.11
N HIS A 123 10.59 0.71 -0.46
CA HIS A 123 9.36 0.19 0.17
C HIS A 123 9.09 -1.26 -0.22
N ALA A 124 9.36 -1.65 -1.48
CA ALA A 124 9.20 -3.02 -1.94
C ALA A 124 10.10 -4.01 -1.17
N VAL A 125 11.36 -3.64 -0.88
CA VAL A 125 12.26 -4.47 -0.06
C VAL A 125 11.73 -4.61 1.37
N ALA A 126 11.27 -3.51 1.99
CA ALA A 126 10.70 -3.57 3.33
C ALA A 126 9.46 -4.48 3.39
N THR A 127 8.55 -4.34 2.43
CA THR A 127 7.37 -5.20 2.31
C THR A 127 7.77 -6.66 2.08
N TYR A 128 8.77 -6.94 1.24
CA TYR A 128 9.29 -8.30 1.04
C TYR A 128 9.79 -8.93 2.35
N LEU A 129 10.57 -8.18 3.15
CA LEU A 129 11.04 -8.63 4.45
C LEU A 129 9.89 -8.82 5.44
N ASN A 130 8.86 -7.96 5.40
CA ASN A 130 7.65 -8.11 6.21
C ASN A 130 6.89 -9.40 5.88
N ILE A 131 6.76 -9.76 4.61
CA ILE A 131 6.10 -11.01 4.18
C ILE A 131 6.94 -12.21 4.64
N LYS A 132 8.25 -12.20 4.38
CA LYS A 132 9.14 -13.32 4.69
C LYS A 132 9.32 -13.56 6.19
N SER A 133 9.22 -12.51 7.01
CA SER A 133 9.28 -12.60 8.48
C SER A 133 7.91 -12.89 9.13
N GLY A 134 6.84 -13.00 8.34
CA GLY A 134 5.48 -13.24 8.85
C GLY A 134 4.85 -12.03 9.54
N LYS A 135 5.40 -10.83 9.35
CA LYS A 135 4.86 -9.57 9.88
C LYS A 135 3.62 -9.09 9.12
N ILE A 136 3.47 -9.53 7.87
CA ILE A 136 2.24 -9.38 7.09
C ILE A 136 1.93 -10.67 6.34
N ASN A 137 0.65 -10.97 6.14
CA ASN A 137 0.17 -12.16 5.41
C ASN A 137 -0.94 -11.85 4.37
N PHE A 138 -1.41 -10.60 4.28
CA PHE A 138 -2.43 -10.18 3.33
C PHE A 138 -1.90 -9.90 1.91
N LEU A 139 -0.57 -9.90 1.75
CA LEU A 139 0.14 -9.74 0.48
C LEU A 139 1.14 -10.88 0.34
N SER A 140 1.14 -11.57 -0.81
CA SER A 140 2.10 -12.63 -1.10
C SER A 140 3.36 -12.07 -1.77
N VAL A 141 4.46 -12.82 -1.67
CA VAL A 141 5.70 -12.48 -2.40
C VAL A 141 5.43 -12.41 -3.90
N GLU A 142 4.67 -13.35 -4.45
CA GLU A 142 4.33 -13.39 -5.87
C GLU A 142 3.61 -12.13 -6.33
N THR A 143 2.59 -11.67 -5.59
CA THR A 143 1.90 -10.42 -5.92
C THR A 143 2.84 -9.23 -5.86
N LEU A 144 3.72 -9.14 -4.86
CA LEU A 144 4.70 -8.06 -4.75
C LEU A 144 5.69 -8.05 -5.95
N LEU A 145 6.14 -9.23 -6.39
CA LEU A 145 7.01 -9.36 -7.56
C LEU A 145 6.28 -8.94 -8.85
N SER A 146 5.02 -9.34 -9.01
CA SER A 146 4.18 -8.91 -10.13
C SER A 146 3.99 -7.40 -10.15
N MET A 147 3.67 -6.79 -9.00
CA MET A 147 3.53 -5.32 -8.85
C MET A 147 4.78 -4.59 -9.34
N TRP A 148 5.96 -5.05 -8.93
CA TRP A 148 7.23 -4.50 -9.40
C TRP A 148 7.39 -4.67 -10.91
N SER A 149 7.26 -5.91 -11.41
CA SER A 149 7.50 -6.22 -12.82
C SER A 149 6.58 -5.44 -13.77
N GLU A 150 5.30 -5.27 -13.40
CA GLU A 150 4.33 -4.54 -14.21
C GLU A 150 4.59 -3.05 -14.23
N VAL A 151 4.94 -2.46 -13.08
CA VAL A 151 5.34 -1.05 -13.02
C VAL A 151 6.58 -0.82 -13.88
N GLN A 152 7.57 -1.72 -13.82
CA GLN A 152 8.79 -1.56 -14.62
C GLN A 152 8.54 -1.77 -16.13
N ALA A 153 7.63 -2.67 -16.51
CA ALA A 153 7.37 -2.98 -17.92
C ALA A 153 6.37 -2.02 -18.58
N LYS A 154 5.32 -1.61 -17.87
CA LYS A 154 4.18 -0.83 -18.40
C LYS A 154 4.08 0.57 -17.82
N GLY A 155 4.75 0.85 -16.71
CA GLY A 155 4.61 2.11 -15.93
C GLY A 155 3.47 2.10 -14.91
N TYR A 156 2.67 1.03 -14.86
CA TYR A 156 1.54 0.90 -13.93
C TYR A 156 1.28 -0.56 -13.54
N TYR A 157 0.65 -0.74 -12.39
CA TYR A 157 0.11 -2.02 -11.91
C TYR A 157 -1.42 -1.98 -11.92
N GLU A 158 -2.08 -3.09 -12.22
CA GLU A 158 -3.53 -3.18 -12.30
C GLU A 158 -4.06 -4.14 -11.21
N PRO A 159 -4.32 -3.65 -9.97
CA PRO A 159 -4.82 -4.49 -8.87
C PRO A 159 -6.19 -5.12 -9.16
N THR A 160 -7.01 -4.45 -9.98
CA THR A 160 -8.32 -4.89 -10.44
C THR A 160 -8.50 -4.42 -11.89
N ALA A 161 -9.18 -5.22 -12.71
CA ALA A 161 -9.46 -4.89 -14.10
C ALA A 161 -10.01 -3.45 -14.25
N GLY A 162 -9.37 -2.64 -15.08
CA GLY A 162 -9.73 -1.26 -15.38
C GLY A 162 -9.14 -0.21 -14.43
N VAL A 163 -8.52 -0.60 -13.30
CA VAL A 163 -7.93 0.35 -12.34
C VAL A 163 -6.41 0.31 -12.42
N LYS A 164 -5.79 1.38 -12.89
CA LYS A 164 -4.33 1.48 -13.03
C LYS A 164 -3.72 2.27 -11.89
N TRP A 165 -2.71 1.70 -11.25
CA TRP A 165 -1.88 2.34 -10.24
C TRP A 165 -0.52 2.70 -10.82
N SER A 166 -0.17 3.99 -10.80
CA SER A 166 1.17 4.44 -11.15
C SER A 166 2.22 3.95 -10.15
N ALA A 167 3.50 4.06 -10.49
CA ALA A 167 4.61 3.76 -9.59
C ALA A 167 4.48 4.47 -8.22
N GLU A 168 4.01 5.72 -8.22
CA GLU A 168 3.78 6.49 -6.98
C GLU A 168 2.62 5.93 -6.15
N GLN A 169 1.51 5.52 -6.79
CA GLN A 169 0.38 4.91 -6.10
C GLN A 169 0.75 3.54 -5.51
N VAL A 170 1.52 2.74 -6.27
CA VAL A 170 2.06 1.47 -5.78
C VAL A 170 2.97 1.72 -4.57
N LYS A 171 3.86 2.72 -4.65
CA LYS A 171 4.69 3.11 -3.50
C LYS A 171 3.85 3.52 -2.30
N ASN A 172 2.84 4.37 -2.48
CA ASN A 172 1.96 4.82 -1.39
C ASN A 172 1.25 3.66 -0.71
N TYR A 173 0.77 2.68 -1.49
CA TYR A 173 0.19 1.47 -0.95
C TYR A 173 1.22 0.65 -0.15
N LEU A 174 2.41 0.40 -0.71
CA LEU A 174 3.46 -0.35 0.00
C LEU A 174 3.91 0.36 1.27
N GLN A 175 4.05 1.68 1.22
CA GLN A 175 4.37 2.51 2.38
C GLN A 175 3.32 2.37 3.48
N ALA A 176 2.04 2.42 3.10
CA ALA A 176 0.95 2.23 4.05
C ALA A 176 0.89 0.82 4.67
N THR A 177 1.62 -0.18 4.16
CA THR A 177 1.71 -1.50 4.82
C THR A 177 2.59 -1.51 6.06
N HIS A 178 3.27 -0.41 6.39
CA HIS A 178 4.22 -0.33 7.50
C HIS A 178 4.32 1.04 8.20
N ASP A 179 3.49 2.01 7.81
CA ASP A 179 3.43 3.37 8.37
C ASP A 179 2.09 3.63 9.06
#